data_AF-A0A7S4NSD2-F1
#
_entry.id   AF-A0A7S4NSD2-F1
#
_cell.length_a   1.000
_cell.length_b   1.000
_cell.length_c   1.000
_cell.angle_alpha   90.00
_cell.angle_beta   90.00
_cell.angle_gamma   90.00
#
_symmetry.space_group_name_H-M   'P 1'
#
loop_
_entity.id
_entity.type
_entity.pdbx_description
1 polymer ?
#
loop_
_entity_poly.entity_id
_entity_poly.type
_entity_poly.pdbx_seq_one_letter_code
_entity_poly.pdbx_strand_id
1 'polypeptide(L)'
;MNKTKRKREDEGKERKKRRKESSAPKKKQTVLQKEENDSPFGTKVVNVKVAFLRDRGYANFGEWAKEENHVYIGRDMSFYVPGAKASKWKNPFPVKKHGMKSCLDLFENHLLSSPSLLSSVQELRGKELGCWCAPSQCHGDILRKYADRVNEQEKKEKEEKEEKEEEKHGKDKECMD
;
A
#
# COMPACT_ATOMS: atom_id res chain seq x y z
N MET A 1 -45.67 -15.79 54.19
CA MET A 1 -44.54 -16.42 53.48
C MET A 1 -44.91 -17.86 53.14
N ASN A 2 -45.29 -18.17 51.90
CA ASN A 2 -45.70 -19.52 51.48
C ASN A 2 -44.65 -20.14 50.56
N LYS A 3 -44.09 -21.28 51.00
CA LYS A 3 -43.28 -22.19 50.19
C LYS A 3 -44.16 -22.96 49.18
N THR A 4 -43.50 -23.55 48.18
CA THR A 4 -43.81 -24.80 47.44
C THR A 4 -44.21 -24.68 45.95
N LYS A 5 -43.28 -25.08 45.06
CA LYS A 5 -43.51 -25.60 43.69
C LYS A 5 -42.39 -26.61 43.41
N ARG A 6 -42.64 -27.93 43.54
CA ARG A 6 -42.95 -28.94 42.48
C ARG A 6 -41.85 -29.01 41.38
N LYS A 7 -40.98 -30.04 41.43
CA LYS A 7 -40.99 -31.35 40.70
C LYS A 7 -40.69 -31.20 39.19
N ARG A 8 -39.53 -31.68 38.70
CA ARG A 8 -39.25 -33.01 38.06
C ARG A 8 -39.78 -33.05 36.61
N GLU A 9 -39.21 -33.63 35.55
CA GLU A 9 -38.16 -34.63 35.24
C GLU A 9 -37.66 -34.28 33.79
N ASP A 10 -36.39 -34.47 33.45
CA ASP A 10 -35.82 -35.56 32.62
C ASP A 10 -36.36 -35.65 31.18
N GLU A 11 -35.46 -35.57 30.18
CA GLU A 11 -35.37 -36.50 29.04
C GLU A 11 -34.33 -36.00 28.02
N GLY A 12 -33.26 -36.79 27.85
CA GLY A 12 -32.32 -36.64 26.76
C GLY A 12 -32.86 -37.18 25.43
N LYS A 13 -32.28 -36.75 24.30
CA LYS A 13 -32.22 -37.56 23.09
C LYS A 13 -31.13 -37.12 22.12
N GLU A 14 -30.16 -38.00 22.00
CA GLU A 14 -29.18 -38.12 20.94
C GLU A 14 -29.83 -38.56 19.61
N ARG A 15 -29.36 -38.04 18.46
CA ARG A 15 -29.00 -38.85 17.26
C ARG A 15 -28.57 -38.05 16.01
N LYS A 16 -27.34 -38.37 15.57
CA LYS A 16 -26.88 -38.78 14.22
C LYS A 16 -26.96 -37.83 13.00
N LYS A 17 -25.75 -37.41 12.59
CA LYS A 17 -25.03 -37.76 11.34
C LYS A 17 -25.74 -37.48 9.99
N ARG A 18 -25.13 -36.60 9.17
CA ARG A 18 -25.03 -36.75 7.71
C ARG A 18 -23.82 -36.00 7.14
N ARG A 19 -22.86 -36.76 6.61
CA ARG A 19 -21.87 -36.34 5.62
C ARG A 19 -22.60 -36.11 4.29
N LYS A 20 -22.27 -35.05 3.56
CA LYS A 20 -22.13 -35.07 2.10
C LYS A 20 -20.97 -34.16 1.69
N GLU A 21 -20.15 -34.74 0.84
CA GLU A 21 -18.96 -34.19 0.22
C GLU A 21 -19.28 -33.16 -0.89
N SER A 22 -18.19 -32.57 -1.38
CA SER A 22 -17.95 -32.08 -2.75
C SER A 22 -18.68 -30.83 -3.25
N SER A 23 -17.96 -29.71 -3.25
CA SER A 23 -17.32 -29.26 -4.50
C SER A 23 -16.37 -28.11 -4.23
N ALA A 24 -15.06 -28.39 -4.39
CA ALA A 24 -14.05 -27.36 -4.51
C ALA A 24 -14.30 -26.58 -5.82
N PRO A 25 -14.42 -25.24 -5.78
CA PRO A 25 -14.35 -24.46 -7.01
C PRO A 25 -12.90 -24.51 -7.51
N LYS A 26 -12.76 -25.08 -8.71
CA LYS A 26 -11.52 -25.24 -9.46
C LYS A 26 -10.77 -23.91 -9.56
N LYS A 27 -9.47 -23.99 -9.29
CA LYS A 27 -8.46 -23.00 -9.67
C LYS A 27 -8.73 -22.51 -11.10
N LYS A 28 -9.10 -21.24 -11.24
CA LYS A 28 -8.66 -20.48 -12.40
C LYS A 28 -7.36 -19.84 -11.97
N GLN A 29 -6.24 -20.46 -12.36
CA GLN A 29 -4.99 -19.72 -12.53
C GLN A 29 -5.26 -18.70 -13.64
N THR A 30 -5.78 -17.54 -13.25
CA THR A 30 -5.61 -16.34 -14.05
C THR A 30 -4.15 -15.99 -13.89
N VAL A 31 -3.39 -16.20 -14.96
CA VAL A 31 -2.10 -15.56 -15.18
C VAL A 31 -2.40 -14.06 -15.15
N LEU A 32 -2.26 -13.46 -13.97
CA LEU A 32 -2.30 -12.02 -13.82
C LEU A 32 -0.95 -11.54 -14.38
N GLN A 33 -0.97 -11.21 -15.67
CA GLN A 33 0.01 -10.32 -16.23
C GLN A 33 -0.02 -9.07 -15.35
N LYS A 34 1.09 -8.84 -14.67
CA LYS A 34 1.28 -7.71 -13.76
C LYS A 34 1.38 -6.49 -14.65
N GLU A 35 0.24 -5.94 -15.03
CA GLU A 35 0.21 -4.68 -15.77
C GLU A 35 0.88 -3.65 -14.87
N GLU A 36 2.00 -3.15 -15.38
CA GLU A 36 2.84 -2.19 -14.70
C GLU A 36 1.94 -0.99 -14.42
N ASN A 37 1.68 -0.75 -13.13
CA ASN A 37 0.76 0.29 -12.66
C ASN A 37 1.43 1.66 -12.83
N ASP A 38 1.77 2.01 -14.07
CA ASP A 38 2.19 3.35 -14.47
C ASP A 38 0.93 4.18 -14.68
N SER A 39 0.25 4.50 -13.57
CA SER A 39 -0.78 5.53 -13.58
C SER A 39 -0.15 6.79 -14.17
N PRO A 40 -0.76 7.43 -15.20
CA PRO A 40 -0.18 8.59 -15.89
C PRO A 40 -0.07 9.83 -14.99
N PHE A 41 -0.55 9.73 -13.74
CA PHE A 41 -0.54 10.77 -12.75
C PHE A 41 0.54 10.49 -11.71
N GLY A 42 1.36 11.50 -11.41
CA GLY A 42 2.42 11.40 -10.41
C GLY A 42 1.89 11.02 -9.02
N THR A 43 2.80 10.54 -8.18
CA THR A 43 2.48 10.14 -6.80
C THR A 43 1.94 11.34 -6.02
N LYS A 44 0.84 11.16 -5.27
CA LYS A 44 0.22 12.26 -4.50
C LYS A 44 0.02 11.89 -3.04
N VAL A 45 0.13 12.88 -2.16
CA VAL A 45 -0.08 12.73 -0.72
C VAL A 45 -1.44 13.31 -0.36
N VAL A 46 -2.26 12.55 0.37
CA VAL A 46 -3.63 12.93 0.71
C VAL A 46 -3.90 12.86 2.21
N ASN A 47 -4.79 13.73 2.66
CA ASN A 47 -5.27 13.70 4.02
C ASN A 47 -6.37 12.64 4.18
N VAL A 48 -6.16 11.68 5.07
CA VAL A 48 -7.13 10.60 5.35
C VAL A 48 -8.08 10.90 6.52
N LYS A 49 -8.14 12.14 7.00
CA LYS A 49 -9.20 12.60 7.90
C LYS A 49 -10.56 12.53 7.18
N VAL A 50 -11.59 12.08 7.89
CA VAL A 50 -12.94 11.88 7.35
C VAL A 50 -13.49 13.12 6.63
N ALA A 51 -13.21 14.33 7.11
CA ALA A 51 -13.63 15.56 6.45
C ALA A 51 -13.11 15.65 5.00
N PHE A 52 -11.80 15.46 4.81
CA PHE A 52 -11.16 15.52 3.49
C PHE A 52 -11.55 14.34 2.58
N LEU A 53 -11.82 13.18 3.18
CA LEU A 53 -12.28 12.00 2.45
C LEU A 53 -13.71 12.18 1.90
N ARG A 54 -14.60 12.78 2.69
CA ARG A 54 -15.99 13.04 2.30
C ARG A 54 -16.10 14.04 1.16
N ASP A 55 -15.24 15.06 1.15
CA ASP A 55 -15.14 16.02 0.04
C ASP A 55 -14.79 15.34 -1.31
N ARG A 56 -14.22 14.14 -1.24
CA ARG A 56 -13.80 13.32 -2.39
C ARG A 56 -14.72 12.13 -2.66
N GLY A 57 -15.85 12.04 -1.95
CA GLY A 57 -16.83 10.97 -2.14
C GLY A 57 -16.60 9.70 -1.31
N TYR A 58 -15.60 9.67 -0.42
CA TYR A 58 -15.39 8.53 0.49
C TYR A 58 -16.03 8.79 1.85
N ALA A 59 -16.85 7.85 2.34
CA ALA A 59 -17.53 8.02 3.63
C ALA A 59 -16.56 8.00 4.82
N ASN A 60 -15.49 7.21 4.73
CA ASN A 60 -14.48 7.03 5.78
C ASN A 60 -13.16 6.42 5.25
N PHE A 61 -12.16 6.28 6.15
CA PHE A 61 -10.85 5.70 5.85
C PHE A 61 -10.95 4.28 5.26
N GLY A 62 -11.83 3.44 5.79
CA GLY A 62 -11.96 2.05 5.38
C GLY A 62 -12.51 1.90 3.97
N GLU A 63 -13.31 2.85 3.48
CA GLU A 63 -13.74 2.90 2.08
C GLU A 63 -12.62 3.38 1.17
N TRP A 64 -11.95 4.48 1.55
CA TRP A 64 -10.79 5.00 0.83
C TRP A 64 -9.68 3.94 0.69
N ALA A 65 -9.41 3.15 1.72
CA ALA A 65 -8.35 2.14 1.72
C ALA A 65 -8.66 0.88 0.89
N LYS A 66 -9.85 0.77 0.26
CA LYS A 66 -10.19 -0.37 -0.62
C LYS A 66 -9.65 -0.21 -2.03
N GLU A 67 -9.38 1.02 -2.46
CA GLU A 67 -8.86 1.29 -3.79
C GLU A 67 -7.44 0.73 -3.94
N GLU A 68 -7.16 0.08 -5.07
CA GLU A 68 -5.89 -0.62 -5.31
C GLU A 68 -4.69 0.33 -5.34
N ASN A 69 -4.93 1.57 -5.77
CA ASN A 69 -3.91 2.62 -5.88
C ASN A 69 -3.74 3.44 -4.60
N HIS A 70 -4.47 3.12 -3.53
CA HIS A 70 -4.40 3.85 -2.27
C HIS A 70 -3.49 3.14 -1.28
N VAL A 71 -2.51 3.86 -0.74
CA VAL A 71 -1.53 3.32 0.20
C VAL A 71 -1.55 4.14 1.47
N TYR A 72 -1.96 3.53 2.57
CA TYR A 72 -1.77 4.13 3.87
C TYR A 72 -0.27 4.06 4.26
N ILE A 73 0.32 5.21 4.58
CA ILE A 73 1.76 5.34 4.89
C ILE A 73 2.04 5.68 6.35
N GLY A 74 1.01 5.71 7.21
CA GLY A 74 1.17 6.13 8.60
C GLY A 74 1.45 5.00 9.59
N ARG A 75 1.42 5.36 10.88
CA ARG A 75 1.60 4.45 12.02
C ARG A 75 0.37 3.58 12.27
N ASP A 76 0.48 2.60 13.16
CA ASP A 76 -0.69 1.84 13.60
C ASP A 76 -1.67 2.76 14.30
N MET A 77 -2.85 2.91 13.70
CA MET A 77 -3.99 3.63 14.24
C MET A 77 -5.22 2.72 14.31
N SER A 78 -5.04 1.40 14.16
CA SER A 78 -6.14 0.42 14.10
C SER A 78 -7.04 0.43 15.32
N PHE A 79 -6.53 0.87 16.47
CA PHE A 79 -7.30 1.09 17.69
C PHE A 79 -8.37 2.18 17.53
N TYR A 80 -8.08 3.24 16.76
CA TYR A 80 -8.97 4.38 16.56
C TYR A 80 -9.73 4.33 15.23
N VAL A 81 -9.09 3.76 14.20
CA VAL A 81 -9.58 3.74 12.83
C VAL A 81 -9.44 2.31 12.30
N PRO A 82 -10.55 1.56 12.18
CA PRO A 82 -10.52 0.20 11.66
C PRO A 82 -9.81 0.12 10.30
N GLY A 83 -8.89 -0.83 10.16
CA GLY A 83 -8.09 -1.04 8.95
C GLY A 83 -6.80 -0.22 8.85
N ALA A 84 -6.60 0.81 9.68
CA ALA A 84 -5.41 1.66 9.65
C ALA A 84 -4.19 1.01 10.33
N LYS A 85 -3.74 -0.13 9.80
CA LYS A 85 -2.58 -0.87 10.30
C LYS A 85 -1.27 -0.15 9.97
N ALA A 86 -0.23 -0.38 10.77
CA ALA A 86 1.09 0.20 10.53
C ALA A 86 1.61 -0.14 9.13
N SER A 87 2.04 0.89 8.40
CA SER A 87 2.71 0.73 7.11
C SER A 87 4.21 0.50 7.28
N LYS A 88 4.85 -0.17 6.31
CA LYS A 88 6.33 -0.19 6.20
C LYS A 88 6.89 1.21 5.90
N TRP A 89 6.05 2.08 5.33
CA TRP A 89 6.34 3.47 4.98
C TRP A 89 6.19 4.47 6.14
N LYS A 90 5.88 3.99 7.34
CA LYS A 90 5.68 4.85 8.51
C LYS A 90 6.98 5.57 8.90
N ASN A 91 6.86 6.81 9.34
CA ASN A 91 7.97 7.49 9.99
C ASN A 91 8.21 6.91 11.42
N PRO A 92 9.37 6.31 11.73
CA PRO A 92 9.68 5.77 13.05
C PRO A 92 10.01 6.87 14.08
N PHE A 93 10.32 8.10 13.65
CA PHE A 93 10.70 9.21 14.51
C PHE A 93 9.45 10.00 14.94
N PRO A 94 9.09 10.06 16.24
CA PRO A 94 7.93 10.82 16.69
C PRO A 94 8.22 12.33 16.74
N VAL A 95 7.33 13.13 16.15
CA VAL A 95 7.39 14.60 16.18
C VAL A 95 7.47 15.14 17.62
N LYS A 96 6.75 14.53 18.58
CA LYS A 96 6.81 14.93 20.00
C LYS A 96 8.23 14.88 20.60
N LYS A 97 9.11 14.03 20.08
CA LYS A 97 10.48 13.87 20.58
C LYS A 97 11.50 14.74 19.84
N HIS A 98 11.34 14.89 18.52
CA HIS A 98 12.35 15.52 17.67
C HIS A 98 11.94 16.90 17.13
N GLY A 99 10.67 17.28 17.26
CA GLY A 99 10.12 18.41 16.51
C GLY A 99 9.87 18.07 15.04
N MET A 100 9.11 18.91 14.33
CA MET A 100 8.64 18.59 12.97
C MET A 100 9.78 18.46 11.97
N LYS A 101 10.66 19.48 11.90
CA LYS A 101 11.77 19.51 10.93
C LYS A 101 12.74 18.34 11.11
N SER A 102 13.29 18.18 12.31
CA SER A 102 14.26 17.10 12.60
C SER A 102 13.64 15.71 12.43
N CYS A 103 12.35 15.53 12.74
CA CYS A 103 11.63 14.28 12.49
C CYS A 103 11.60 13.90 11.00
N LEU A 104 11.45 14.89 10.11
CA LEU A 104 11.46 14.69 8.65
C LEU A 104 12.89 14.44 8.15
N ASP A 105 13.87 15.22 8.62
CA ASP A 105 15.29 15.04 8.28
C ASP A 105 15.78 13.64 8.67
N LEU A 106 15.43 13.19 9.88
CA LEU A 106 15.75 11.84 10.36
C LEU A 106 15.08 10.76 9.51
N PHE A 107 13.83 10.98 9.08
CA PHE A 107 13.13 10.03 8.22
C PHE A 107 13.75 9.94 6.82
N GLU A 108 14.11 11.07 6.22
CA GLU A 108 14.79 11.08 4.93
C GLU A 108 16.15 10.36 5.01
N ASN A 109 16.94 10.64 6.05
CA ASN A 109 18.20 9.93 6.29
C ASN A 109 17.99 8.42 6.51
N HIS A 110 16.96 8.04 7.26
CA HIS A 110 16.63 6.63 7.48
C HIS A 110 16.27 5.93 6.16
N LEU A 111 15.47 6.58 5.31
CA LEU A 111 15.10 6.08 3.99
C LEU A 111 16.34 5.85 3.12
N LEU A 112 17.23 6.85 3.03
CA LEU A 112 18.46 6.77 2.24
C LEU A 112 19.46 5.74 2.78
N SER A 113 19.53 5.57 4.10
CA SER A 113 20.41 4.58 4.75
C SER A 113 19.91 3.14 4.66
N SER A 114 18.70 2.92 4.16
CA SER A 114 18.07 1.60 4.07
C SER A 114 17.87 1.18 2.61
N PRO A 115 18.83 0.43 2.02
CA PRO A 115 18.75 0.05 0.61
C PRO A 115 17.47 -0.72 0.24
N SER A 116 16.98 -1.58 1.13
CA SER A 116 15.76 -2.36 0.92
C SER A 116 14.48 -1.52 0.96
N LEU A 117 14.45 -0.50 1.82
CA LEU A 117 13.32 0.42 1.87
C LEU A 117 13.34 1.36 0.67
N LEU A 118 14.51 1.89 0.33
CA LEU A 118 14.71 2.79 -0.81
C LEU A 118 14.37 2.11 -2.14
N SER A 119 14.80 0.87 -2.35
CA SER A 119 14.46 0.11 -3.57
C SER A 119 12.97 -0.18 -3.69
N SER A 120 12.27 -0.30 -2.56
CA SER A 120 10.81 -0.48 -2.56
C SER A 120 10.04 0.79 -2.92
N VAL A 121 10.67 1.99 -2.92
CA VAL A 121 9.94 3.27 -3.06
C VAL A 121 9.27 3.38 -4.43
N GLN A 122 9.84 2.74 -5.46
CA GLN A 122 9.23 2.66 -6.79
C GLN A 122 7.80 2.10 -6.76
N GLU A 123 7.47 1.24 -5.78
CA GLU A 123 6.11 0.68 -5.66
C GLU A 123 5.05 1.75 -5.33
N LEU A 124 5.46 2.92 -4.84
CA LEU A 124 4.58 4.03 -4.50
C LEU A 124 4.26 4.92 -5.70
N ARG A 125 4.93 4.70 -6.83
CA ARG A 125 4.74 5.48 -8.05
C ARG A 125 3.28 5.41 -8.51
N GLY A 126 2.73 6.57 -8.84
CA GLY A 126 1.36 6.69 -9.33
C GLY A 126 0.28 6.42 -8.29
N LYS A 127 0.67 6.16 -7.03
CA LYS A 127 -0.25 5.86 -5.94
C LYS A 127 -0.63 7.09 -5.15
N GLU A 128 -1.72 6.93 -4.42
CA GLU A 128 -2.23 7.92 -3.48
C GLU A 128 -1.80 7.57 -2.05
N LEU A 129 -0.88 8.35 -1.51
CA LEU A 129 -0.29 8.14 -0.19
C LEU A 129 -1.12 8.81 0.89
N GLY A 130 -1.84 8.01 1.68
CA GLY A 130 -2.70 8.49 2.75
C GLY A 130 -1.96 8.73 4.06
N CYS A 131 -2.05 9.94 4.60
CA CYS A 131 -1.53 10.30 5.91
C CYS A 131 -2.42 11.32 6.64
N TRP A 132 -2.46 11.26 7.97
CA TRP A 132 -3.20 12.24 8.79
C TRP A 132 -2.51 13.62 8.91
N CYS A 133 -1.22 13.71 8.56
CA CYS A 133 -0.44 14.94 8.66
C CYS A 133 -0.69 15.92 7.51
N ALA A 134 -0.98 15.42 6.30
CA ALA A 134 -1.24 16.28 5.14
C ALA A 134 -2.42 17.23 5.43
N PRO A 135 -2.48 18.44 4.86
CA PRO A 135 -1.51 19.06 3.94
C PRO A 135 -0.32 19.75 4.65
N SER A 136 -0.18 19.62 5.97
CA SER A 136 1.03 20.10 6.66
C SER A 136 2.24 19.23 6.31
N GLN A 137 3.45 19.66 6.70
CA GLN A 137 4.69 18.93 6.37
C GLN A 137 4.54 17.44 6.72
N CYS A 138 4.64 16.59 5.71
CA CYS A 138 4.34 15.17 5.83
C CYS A 138 5.54 14.33 5.38
N HIS A 139 5.76 13.18 6.01
CA HIS A 139 6.76 12.23 5.54
C HIS A 139 6.39 11.62 4.18
N GLY A 140 5.11 11.68 3.80
CA GLY A 140 4.64 11.32 2.47
C GLY A 140 5.25 12.17 1.37
N ASP A 141 5.58 13.44 1.64
CA ASP A 141 6.21 14.32 0.64
C ASP A 141 7.62 13.84 0.30
N ILE A 142 8.34 13.30 1.29
CA ILE A 142 9.65 12.67 1.11
C ILE A 142 9.49 11.41 0.27
N LEU A 143 8.54 10.52 0.59
CA LEU A 143 8.29 9.31 -0.18
C LEU A 143 7.97 9.62 -1.65
N ARG A 144 7.08 10.58 -1.91
CA ARG A 144 6.76 11.08 -3.25
C ARG A 144 8.01 11.55 -3.98
N LYS A 145 8.83 12.40 -3.35
CA LYS A 145 10.08 12.93 -3.94
C LYS A 145 10.99 11.82 -4.47
N TYR A 146 11.11 10.71 -3.74
CA TYR A 146 11.96 9.59 -4.17
C TYR A 146 11.25 8.66 -5.18
N ALA A 147 9.95 8.45 -5.05
CA ALA A 147 9.17 7.64 -6.00
C ALA A 147 9.21 8.23 -7.41
N ASP A 148 9.08 9.55 -7.52
CA ASP A 148 9.03 10.23 -8.82
C ASP A 148 10.43 10.42 -9.44
N ARG A 149 11.51 10.47 -8.64
CA ARG A 149 12.90 10.65 -9.12
C ARG A 149 13.49 9.42 -9.79
N VAL A 150 13.21 8.23 -9.27
CA VAL A 150 13.80 6.99 -9.80
C VAL A 150 13.36 6.75 -11.25
N ASN A 151 12.16 7.20 -11.61
CA ASN A 151 11.66 7.18 -12.99
C ASN A 151 12.57 7.97 -13.96
N GLU A 152 13.07 9.13 -13.55
CA GLU A 152 13.88 9.97 -14.43
C GLU A 152 15.24 9.33 -14.72
N GLN A 153 15.80 8.61 -13.75
CA GLN A 153 17.05 7.86 -13.92
C GLN A 153 16.81 6.61 -14.78
N GLU A 154 15.75 5.85 -14.53
CA GLU A 154 15.41 4.67 -15.32
C GLU A 154 15.09 5.01 -16.79
N LYS A 155 14.44 6.15 -17.05
CA LYS A 155 14.20 6.63 -18.42
C LYS A 155 15.51 6.95 -19.14
N LYS A 156 16.39 7.72 -18.49
CA LYS A 156 17.72 8.05 -19.06
C LYS A 156 18.57 6.80 -19.31
N GLU A 157 18.54 5.83 -18.41
CA GLU A 157 19.27 4.57 -18.57
C GLU A 157 18.69 3.65 -19.66
N LYS A 158 17.38 3.69 -19.91
CA LYS A 158 16.74 2.97 -21.02
C LYS A 158 17.03 3.65 -22.36
N GLU A 159 16.89 4.97 -22.43
CA GLU A 159 17.21 5.78 -23.62
C GLU A 159 18.69 5.59 -24.04
N GLU A 160 19.64 5.64 -23.10
CA GLU A 160 21.06 5.38 -23.40
C GLU A 160 21.37 3.94 -23.85
N LYS A 161 20.55 2.95 -23.44
CA LYS A 161 20.73 1.55 -23.85
C LYS A 161 20.18 1.32 -25.26
N GLU A 162 19.04 1.92 -25.58
CA GLU A 162 18.43 1.86 -26.91
C GLU A 162 19.34 2.53 -27.96
N GLU A 163 19.94 3.69 -27.67
CA GLU A 163 20.92 4.34 -28.57
C GLU A 163 22.17 3.47 -28.82
N LYS A 164 22.65 2.75 -27.80
CA LYS A 164 23.84 1.87 -27.91
C LYS A 164 23.55 0.55 -28.64
N GLU A 165 22.29 0.10 -28.67
CA GLU A 165 21.87 -1.09 -29.43
C GLU A 165 21.67 -0.77 -30.92
N GLU A 166 21.15 0.42 -31.26
CA GLU A 166 21.02 0.86 -32.66
C GLU A 166 22.38 1.07 -33.36
N GLU A 167 23.40 1.59 -32.66
CA GLU A 167 24.75 1.79 -33.23
C GLU A 167 25.48 0.46 -33.52
N LYS A 168 25.15 -0.61 -32.77
CA LYS A 168 25.72 -1.95 -33.01
C LYS A 168 25.09 -2.68 -34.18
N HIS A 169 23.82 -2.41 -34.51
CA HIS A 169 23.13 -3.06 -35.63
C HIS A 169 23.42 -2.42 -37.01
N GLY A 170 24.10 -1.26 -37.03
CA GLY A 170 24.51 -0.59 -38.27
C GLY A 170 25.81 -1.11 -38.92
N LYS A 171 26.59 -1.96 -38.25
CA LYS A 171 27.91 -2.43 -38.75
C LYS A 171 27.92 -3.75 -39.51
N ASP A 172 26.80 -4.47 -39.58
CA ASP A 172 26.71 -5.76 -40.28
C ASP A 172 26.27 -5.64 -41.76
N LYS A 173 26.20 -4.43 -42.32
CA LYS A 173 25.75 -4.18 -43.71
C LYS A 173 26.84 -3.80 -44.71
N GLU A 174 28.11 -3.72 -44.30
CA GLU A 174 29.26 -3.47 -45.20
C GLU A 174 30.16 -4.71 -45.30
N CYS A 175 29.64 -5.80 -45.86
CA CYS A 175 30.46 -6.94 -46.29
C CYS A 175 29.79 -7.73 -47.44
N MET A 176 29.41 -7.02 -48.50
CA MET A 176 28.98 -7.62 -49.75
C MET A 176 29.18 -6.60 -50.88
N ASP A 177 30.43 -6.44 -51.32
CA ASP A 177 30.82 -6.11 -52.70
C ASP A 177 32.35 -6.28 -52.86
#